data_AF-A0A0F4NNH9-F1
#
_entry.id   AF-A0A0F4NNH9-F1
#
_cell.length_a   1.000
_cell.length_b   1.000
_cell.length_c   1.000
_cell.angle_alpha   90.00
_cell.angle_beta   90.00
_cell.angle_gamma   90.00
#
_symmetry.space_group_name_H-M   'P 1'
#
loop_
_entity.id
_entity.type
_entity.pdbx_description
1 polymer ?
#
loop_
_entity_poly.entity_id
_entity_poly.type
_entity_poly.pdbx_seq_one_letter_code
_entity_poly.pdbx_strand_id
1 'polypeptide(L)'
;MEFEFIRNTLMGEYYVKSSMGHEIIARWLQEEIGKDWQKIAHVECLIDNARANPQQDNVLEGTEISLSIQGDEVTVQENVLTHGHEMDSDSEFDFYDSESHAVCGIEDFEELIEQWKTFLTTK
;
A
#
# COMPACT_ATOMS: atom_id res chain seq x y z
N MET A 1 5.76 6.89 8.93
CA MET A 1 4.92 5.74 9.37
C MET A 1 5.80 4.71 10.10
N GLU A 2 5.25 3.75 10.86
CA GLU A 2 6.05 2.70 11.54
C GLU A 2 5.56 1.28 11.20
N PHE A 3 6.49 0.41 10.78
CA PHE A 3 6.21 -0.97 10.40
C PHE A 3 7.18 -1.97 11.05
N GLU A 4 6.68 -3.15 11.39
CA GLU A 4 7.47 -4.29 11.86
C GLU A 4 7.38 -5.43 10.83
N PHE A 5 8.53 -5.93 10.41
CA PHE A 5 8.62 -7.03 9.45
C PHE A 5 9.04 -8.32 10.13
N ILE A 6 8.28 -9.40 9.91
CA ILE A 6 8.49 -10.69 10.56
C ILE A 6 8.62 -11.77 9.50
N ARG A 7 9.68 -12.58 9.59
CA ARG A 7 9.93 -13.68 8.66
C ARG A 7 9.72 -15.01 9.37
N ASN A 8 8.73 -15.76 8.94
CA ASN A 8 8.50 -17.12 9.42
C ASN A 8 9.38 -18.10 8.64
N THR A 9 10.52 -18.47 9.21
CA THR A 9 11.50 -19.35 8.56
C THR A 9 11.02 -20.80 8.41
N LEU A 10 9.97 -21.22 9.12
CA LEU A 10 9.41 -22.57 8.99
C LEU A 10 8.44 -22.67 7.80
N MET A 11 7.61 -21.64 7.58
CA MET A 11 6.60 -21.63 6.50
C MET A 11 7.10 -20.90 5.25
N GLY A 12 8.18 -20.11 5.34
CA GLY A 12 8.66 -19.27 4.24
C GLY A 12 7.75 -18.06 3.96
N GLU A 13 6.93 -17.71 4.95
CA GLU A 13 5.97 -16.61 4.93
C GLU A 13 6.59 -15.35 5.53
N TYR A 14 6.11 -14.20 5.07
CA TYR A 14 6.50 -12.90 5.57
C TYR A 14 5.26 -12.18 6.07
N TYR A 15 5.38 -11.52 7.21
CA TYR A 15 4.30 -10.72 7.78
C TYR A 15 4.75 -9.28 7.96
N VAL A 16 3.81 -8.37 7.73
CA VAL A 16 3.98 -6.94 7.93
C VAL A 16 2.97 -6.48 8.98
N LYS A 17 3.43 -5.78 10.00
CA LYS A 17 2.57 -5.10 10.98
C LYS A 17 2.79 -3.61 10.90
N SER A 18 1.75 -2.83 11.11
CA SER A 18 1.82 -1.37 11.16
C SER A 18 1.43 -0.84 12.54
N SER A 19 1.80 0.40 12.82
CA SER A 19 1.10 1.22 13.82
C SER A 19 -0.35 1.48 13.40
N MET A 20 -1.16 1.97 14.34
CA MET A 20 -2.57 2.33 14.10
C MET A 20 -2.71 3.27 12.89
N GLY A 21 -3.68 3.03 12.02
CA GLY A 21 -4.02 3.91 10.89
C GLY A 21 -3.41 3.53 9.53
N HIS A 22 -2.58 2.48 9.46
CA HIS A 22 -1.88 2.05 8.24
C HIS A 22 -1.97 0.53 8.01
N GLU A 23 -2.95 -0.12 8.63
CA GLU A 23 -3.15 -1.57 8.59
C GLU A 23 -3.34 -2.07 7.16
N ILE A 24 -4.10 -1.34 6.35
CA ILE A 24 -4.31 -1.68 4.94
C ILE A 24 -3.02 -1.60 4.11
N ILE A 25 -2.08 -0.71 4.45
CA ILE A 25 -0.78 -0.60 3.77
C ILE A 25 0.07 -1.83 4.07
N ALA A 26 0.09 -2.27 5.34
CA ALA A 26 0.78 -3.49 5.74
C ALA A 26 0.20 -4.71 5.00
N ARG A 27 -1.14 -4.79 4.93
CA ARG A 27 -1.84 -5.89 4.25
C ARG A 27 -1.58 -5.88 2.75
N TRP A 28 -1.66 -4.73 2.09
CA TRP A 28 -1.30 -4.56 0.68
C TRP A 28 0.14 -5.02 0.40
N LEU A 29 1.10 -4.57 1.22
CA LEU A 29 2.50 -4.95 1.04
C LEU A 29 2.70 -6.47 1.19
N GLN A 30 1.98 -7.10 2.12
CA GLN A 30 2.07 -8.54 2.36
C GLN A 30 1.40 -9.37 1.26
N GLU A 31 0.17 -9.02 0.89
CA GLU A 31 -0.73 -9.85 0.07
C GLU A 31 -0.60 -9.55 -1.42
N GLU A 32 -0.48 -8.27 -1.80
CA GLU A 32 -0.43 -7.86 -3.20
C GLU A 32 1.00 -7.85 -3.74
N ILE A 33 1.98 -7.43 -2.93
CA ILE A 33 3.38 -7.30 -3.35
C ILE A 33 4.23 -8.49 -2.89
N GLY A 34 4.19 -8.78 -1.58
CA GLY A 34 4.96 -9.85 -0.96
C GLY A 34 6.46 -9.78 -1.28
N LYS A 35 7.04 -10.92 -1.67
CA LYS A 35 8.45 -11.07 -2.04
C LYS A 35 8.70 -11.01 -3.55
N ASP A 36 7.73 -10.56 -4.33
CA ASP A 36 7.83 -10.48 -5.78
C ASP A 36 8.63 -9.22 -6.18
N TRP A 37 9.91 -9.43 -6.52
CA TRP A 37 10.81 -8.36 -6.93
C TRP A 37 10.36 -7.62 -8.19
N GLN A 38 9.56 -8.23 -9.06
CA GLN A 38 9.03 -7.53 -10.24
C GLN A 38 7.95 -6.53 -9.82
N LYS A 39 7.08 -6.91 -8.88
CA LYS A 39 6.07 -6.00 -8.33
C LYS A 39 6.69 -4.88 -7.51
N ILE A 40 7.71 -5.17 -6.71
CA ILE A 40 8.47 -4.15 -5.97
C ILE A 40 9.08 -3.13 -6.93
N ALA A 41 9.77 -3.58 -7.97
CA ALA A 41 10.36 -2.68 -8.97
C ALA A 41 9.30 -1.86 -9.73
N HIS A 42 8.10 -2.41 -9.92
CA HIS A 42 6.98 -1.68 -10.51
C HIS A 42 6.51 -0.55 -9.58
N VAL A 43 6.39 -0.81 -8.28
CA VAL A 43 6.03 0.22 -7.28
C VAL A 43 7.06 1.34 -7.25
N GLU A 44 8.36 1.03 -7.27
CA GLU A 44 9.43 2.03 -7.36
C GLU A 44 9.29 2.90 -8.62
N CYS A 45 8.96 2.29 -9.77
CA CYS A 45 8.73 3.03 -11.00
C CYS A 45 7.50 3.96 -10.91
N LEU A 46 6.44 3.55 -10.21
CA LEU A 46 5.27 4.41 -9.98
C LEU A 46 5.61 5.61 -9.10
N ILE A 47 6.44 5.41 -8.06
CA ILE A 47 6.95 6.50 -7.21
C ILE A 47 7.76 7.49 -8.06
N ASP A 48 8.70 7.01 -8.88
CA ASP A 48 9.50 7.85 -9.78
C ASP A 48 8.64 8.63 -10.77
N ASN A 49 7.62 7.98 -11.36
CA ASN A 49 6.71 8.61 -12.32
C ASN A 49 5.86 9.70 -11.66
N ALA A 50 5.37 9.48 -10.44
CA ALA A 50 4.61 10.47 -9.69
C ALA A 50 5.46 11.71 -9.35
N ARG A 51 6.73 11.51 -8.95
CA ARG A 51 7.67 12.61 -8.71
C ARG A 51 7.98 13.39 -9.99
N ALA A 52 8.15 12.70 -11.12
CA ALA A 52 8.42 13.33 -12.41
C ALA A 52 7.21 14.09 -12.97
N ASN A 53 5.99 13.57 -12.73
CA ASN A 53 4.74 14.12 -13.25
C ASN A 53 3.65 14.19 -12.16
N PRO A 54 3.71 15.16 -11.22
CA PRO A 54 2.79 15.22 -10.07
C PRO A 54 1.29 15.36 -10.42
N GLN A 55 0.98 15.75 -11.66
CA GLN A 55 -0.40 15.89 -12.16
C GLN A 55 -0.99 14.56 -12.64
N GLN A 56 -0.15 13.54 -12.88
CA GLN A 56 -0.57 12.24 -13.36
C GLN A 56 -0.92 11.35 -12.18
N ASP A 57 -2.07 10.70 -12.26
CA ASP A 57 -2.45 9.63 -11.35
C ASP A 57 -1.79 8.32 -11.79
N ASN A 58 -1.08 7.67 -10.87
CA ASN A 58 -0.38 6.42 -11.09
C ASN A 58 -1.04 5.34 -10.23
N VAL A 59 -1.71 4.38 -10.89
CA VAL A 59 -2.49 3.35 -10.20
C VAL A 59 -1.87 1.96 -10.44
N LEU A 60 -1.76 1.19 -9.36
CA LEU A 60 -1.50 -0.25 -9.38
C LEU A 60 -2.71 -0.99 -8.83
N GLU A 61 -3.49 -1.58 -9.73
CA GLU A 61 -4.61 -2.42 -9.36
C GLU A 61 -4.10 -3.76 -8.79
N GLY A 62 -4.45 -4.03 -7.53
CA GLY A 62 -4.25 -5.33 -6.91
C GLY A 62 -5.47 -6.23 -7.06
N THR A 63 -5.40 -7.42 -6.46
CA THR A 63 -6.51 -8.38 -6.46
C THR A 63 -7.66 -7.87 -5.60
N GLU A 64 -7.35 -7.47 -4.36
CA GLU A 64 -8.31 -6.97 -3.37
C GLU A 64 -7.98 -5.54 -2.94
N ILE A 65 -6.71 -5.13 -3.02
CA ILE A 65 -6.24 -3.82 -2.54
C ILE A 65 -5.45 -3.10 -3.63
N SER A 66 -5.82 -1.88 -3.95
CA SER A 66 -5.13 -1.04 -4.94
C SER A 66 -4.31 0.06 -4.30
N LEU A 67 -3.26 0.46 -5.01
CA LEU A 67 -2.40 1.59 -4.69
C LEU A 67 -2.62 2.67 -5.75
N SER A 68 -2.78 3.93 -5.33
CA SER A 68 -2.67 5.09 -6.21
C SER A 68 -1.66 6.10 -5.66
N ILE A 69 -0.94 6.77 -6.56
CA ILE A 69 0.03 7.81 -6.23
C ILE A 69 -0.23 9.03 -7.09
N GLN A 70 -0.55 10.15 -6.44
CA GLN A 70 -0.79 11.43 -7.09
C GLN A 70 0.01 12.53 -6.39
N GLY A 71 1.01 13.09 -7.09
CA GLY A 71 1.92 14.07 -6.52
C GLY A 71 2.69 13.48 -5.33
N ASP A 72 2.50 14.07 -4.15
CA ASP A 72 3.17 13.64 -2.91
C ASP A 72 2.27 12.77 -2.01
N GLU A 73 1.09 12.38 -2.49
CA GLU A 73 0.11 11.59 -1.75
C GLU A 73 0.04 10.17 -2.31
N VAL A 74 0.02 9.20 -1.39
CA VAL A 74 -0.14 7.78 -1.67
C VAL A 74 -1.40 7.29 -0.98
N THR A 75 -2.31 6.70 -1.73
CA THR A 75 -3.56 6.13 -1.23
C THR A 75 -3.55 4.63 -1.44
N VAL A 76 -3.89 3.88 -0.39
CA VAL A 76 -4.06 2.42 -0.42
C VAL A 76 -5.46 2.09 0.06
N GLN A 77 -6.21 1.35 -0.75
CA GLN A 77 -7.62 1.07 -0.44
C GLN A 77 -8.10 -0.25 -1.00
N GLU A 78 -9.09 -0.86 -0.35
CA GLU A 78 -9.78 -2.02 -0.89
C GLU A 78 -10.55 -1.67 -2.18
N ASN A 79 -10.48 -2.58 -3.15
CA ASN A 79 -11.15 -2.45 -4.44
C ASN A 79 -12.67 -2.35 -4.31
N VAL A 80 -13.26 -2.95 -3.27
CA VAL A 80 -14.70 -2.90 -3.00
C VAL A 80 -15.20 -1.48 -2.79
N LEU A 81 -14.37 -0.60 -2.22
CA LEU A 81 -14.68 0.82 -2.03
C LEU A 81 -14.72 1.57 -3.36
N THR A 82 -13.96 1.13 -4.37
CA THR A 82 -13.95 1.74 -5.71
C THR A 82 -15.14 1.30 -6.57
N HIS A 83 -15.63 0.07 -6.39
CA HIS A 83 -16.73 -0.51 -7.18
C HIS A 83 -18.13 -0.19 -6.61
N GLY A 84 -18.20 0.42 -5.43
CA GLY A 84 -19.43 0.87 -4.79
C GLY A 84 -20.00 2.18 -5.35
N HIS A 85 -20.15 2.30 -6.67
CA HIS A 85 -20.95 3.38 -7.24
C HIS A 85 -22.45 3.06 -7.05
N GLU A 86 -23.14 3.93 -6.31
CA GLU A 86 -24.57 3.92 -5.91
C GLU A 86 -24.93 3.22 -4.57
N MET A 87 -24.24 3.56 -3.48
CA MET A 87 -24.92 3.60 -2.17
C MET A 87 -25.21 5.05 -1.80
N ASP A 88 -26.47 5.31 -1.45
CA ASP A 88 -27.04 6.62 -1.13
C ASP A 88 -26.07 7.53 -0.36
N SER A 89 -25.84 8.71 -0.90
CA SER A 89 -25.11 9.83 -0.31
C SER A 89 -25.67 10.35 1.04
N ASP A 90 -26.63 9.63 1.65
CA ASP A 90 -27.38 10.02 2.85
C ASP A 90 -27.09 9.13 4.08
N SER A 91 -26.16 8.17 4.01
CA SER A 91 -25.72 7.45 5.21
C SER A 91 -24.48 8.11 5.82
N GLU A 92 -24.63 8.75 6.98
CA GLU A 92 -23.57 9.19 7.93
C GLU A 92 -22.67 8.05 8.46
N PHE A 93 -22.53 6.94 7.72
CA PHE A 93 -21.60 5.85 8.02
C PHE A 93 -20.48 5.90 6.98
N ASP A 94 -19.62 6.89 7.14
CA ASP A 94 -18.33 6.93 6.47
C ASP A 94 -17.57 5.63 6.81
N PHE A 95 -17.41 4.73 5.84
CA PHE A 95 -16.59 3.51 5.94
C PHE A 95 -15.08 3.85 5.96
N TYR A 96 -14.69 4.94 6.64
CA TYR A 96 -13.29 5.22 6.96
C TYR A 96 -12.85 4.33 8.11
N ASP A 97 -12.81 3.03 7.84
CA ASP A 97 -12.03 2.11 8.63
C ASP A 97 -10.59 2.18 8.10
N SER A 98 -9.64 2.51 8.98
CA SER A 98 -8.21 2.48 8.67
C SER A 98 -7.72 1.09 8.23
N GLU A 99 -8.53 0.05 8.48
CA GLU A 99 -8.31 -1.31 7.98
C GLU A 99 -8.67 -1.49 6.49
N SER A 100 -9.37 -0.53 5.87
CA SER A 100 -9.85 -0.62 4.46
C SER A 100 -9.35 0.51 3.56
N HIS A 101 -8.91 1.63 4.13
CA HIS A 101 -8.37 2.78 3.41
C HIS A 101 -7.34 3.55 4.25
N ALA A 102 -6.21 3.91 3.66
CA ALA A 102 -5.19 4.74 4.28
C ALA A 102 -4.51 5.66 3.26
N VAL A 103 -4.07 6.82 3.74
CA VAL A 103 -3.34 7.82 2.97
C VAL A 103 -2.05 8.14 3.70
N CYS A 104 -0.95 8.26 2.96
CA CYS A 104 0.35 8.66 3.51
C CYS A 104 1.14 9.52 2.50
N GLY A 105 2.22 10.14 2.98
CA GLY A 105 3.13 10.87 2.11
C GLY A 105 3.99 9.92 1.27
N ILE A 106 4.32 10.32 0.04
CA ILE A 106 5.17 9.54 -0.87
C ILE A 106 6.57 9.26 -0.28
N GLU A 107 7.11 10.18 0.54
CA GLU A 107 8.40 10.00 1.20
C GLU A 107 8.37 8.88 2.26
N ASP A 108 7.33 8.87 3.11
CA ASP A 108 7.11 7.80 4.09
C ASP A 108 6.89 6.45 3.39
N PHE A 109 6.17 6.45 2.27
CA PHE A 109 5.89 5.25 1.50
C PHE A 109 7.13 4.70 0.80
N GLU A 110 7.97 5.55 0.21
CA GLU A 110 9.25 5.16 -0.37
C GLU A 110 10.18 4.55 0.70
N GLU A 111 10.24 5.14 1.90
CA GLU A 111 11.00 4.59 3.01
C GLU A 111 10.52 3.18 3.39
N LEU A 112 9.20 2.97 3.45
CA LEU A 112 8.60 1.66 3.69
C LEU A 112 9.07 0.63 2.64
N ILE A 113 9.04 0.97 1.34
CA ILE A 113 9.47 0.06 0.27
C ILE A 113 10.97 -0.28 0.40
N GLU A 114 11.82 0.69 0.73
CA GLU A 114 13.26 0.46 0.95
C GLU A 114 13.54 -0.41 2.18
N GLN A 115 12.82 -0.17 3.29
CA GLN A 115 12.93 -1.01 4.48
C GLN A 115 12.47 -2.46 4.19
N TRP A 116 11.40 -2.62 3.39
CA TRP A 116 10.93 -3.95 2.97
C TRP A 116 11.96 -4.69 2.12
N LYS A 117 12.54 -4.04 1.12
CA LYS A 117 13.63 -4.61 0.31
C LYS A 117 14.83 -5.04 1.16
N THR A 118 15.24 -4.18 2.09
CA THR A 118 16.32 -4.47 3.03
C THR A 118 16.01 -5.70 3.88
N PHE A 119 14.78 -5.79 4.38
CA PHE A 119 14.33 -6.94 5.15
C PHE A 119 14.32 -8.24 4.33
N LEU A 120 13.86 -8.21 3.07
CA LEU A 120 13.86 -9.38 2.19
C LEU A 120 15.27 -9.92 1.86
N THR A 121 16.29 -9.05 1.86
CA THR A 121 17.69 -9.42 1.60
C THR A 121 18.46 -9.81 2.85
N THR A 122 17.94 -9.48 4.03
CA THR A 122 18.57 -9.83 5.31
C THR A 122 18.42 -11.33 5.58
N LYS A 123 19.54 -11.98 5.94
CA LYS A 123 19.62 -13.43 6.14
C LYS A 123 18.98 -13.91 7.43
#